data_AF-A0A9D9SGW9-F1
#
_entry.id   AF-A0A9D9SGW9-F1
#
_cell.length_a   1.000
_cell.length_b   1.000
_cell.length_c   1.000
_cell.angle_alpha   90.00
_cell.angle_beta   90.00
_cell.angle_gamma   90.00
#
_symmetry.space_group_name_H-M   'P 1'
#
loop_
_entity.id
_entity.type
_entity.pdbx_description
1 polymer ?
#
loop_
_entity_poly.entity_id
_entity_poly.type
_entity_poly.pdbx_seq_one_letter_code
_entity_poly.pdbx_strand_id
1 'polypeptide(L)'
;MESQPLGSIFAYLMQVYDLPIGFEQSTLDMSHDDYAFGVNLPAIGTKRIKSDDGKTGVTVGAQRRFKAQNHLITVKVKDEPLERVLDLIVAQMANYEWAMNDGVVNIFPARGRDGRFQKLLDTRVREFRLPSGQPVRAITEAIIRLPELQRFLRENNLFFTGFRPGLDILVKAQYDRPIETPIELSDLTSGELLNRTTKIKRGGWILRKKRSPNPAEEHIDIDV
;
A
#
# COMPACT_ATOMS: atom_id res chain seq x y z
N MET A 1 8.46 -2.86 22.45
CA MET A 1 9.33 -2.55 21.29
C MET A 1 9.94 -1.17 21.48
N GLU A 2 11.15 -0.93 20.94
CA GLU A 2 11.68 0.44 20.78
C GLU A 2 10.80 1.25 19.82
N SER A 3 10.88 2.59 19.86
CA SER A 3 10.10 3.45 18.96
C SER A 3 10.54 3.25 17.51
N GLN A 4 9.60 2.99 16.60
CA GLN A 4 9.89 2.68 15.20
C GLN A 4 9.01 3.49 14.24
N PRO A 5 9.45 3.72 12.99
CA PRO A 5 8.60 4.26 11.95
C PRO A 5 7.36 3.39 11.71
N LEU A 6 6.22 4.00 11.39
CA LEU A 6 4.96 3.28 11.14
C LEU A 6 5.13 2.16 10.10
N GLY A 7 5.86 2.45 9.02
CA GLY A 7 6.11 1.46 7.96
C GLY A 7 6.87 0.22 8.43
N SER A 8 7.74 0.34 9.45
CA SER A 8 8.43 -0.81 10.04
C SER A 8 7.47 -1.70 10.82
N ILE A 9 6.55 -1.08 11.56
CA ILE A 9 5.53 -1.80 12.34
C ILE A 9 4.56 -2.51 11.39
N PHE A 10 4.07 -1.84 10.35
CA PHE A 10 3.20 -2.45 9.35
C PHE A 10 3.90 -3.58 8.61
N ALA A 11 5.17 -3.40 8.24
CA ALA A 11 5.96 -4.46 7.64
C ALA A 11 6.05 -5.69 8.55
N TYR A 12 6.27 -5.50 9.86
CA TYR A 12 6.28 -6.60 10.83
C TYR A 12 4.91 -7.29 10.94
N LEU A 13 3.82 -6.52 11.06
CA LEU A 13 2.46 -7.05 11.15
C LEU A 13 2.09 -7.88 9.92
N MET A 14 2.35 -7.36 8.72
CA MET A 14 2.08 -8.09 7.48
C MET A 14 2.96 -9.34 7.34
N GLN A 15 4.24 -9.30 7.74
CA GLN A 15 5.17 -10.43 7.55
C GLN A 15 4.98 -11.55 8.55
N VAL A 16 4.77 -11.21 9.82
CA VAL A 16 4.76 -12.18 10.93
C VAL A 16 3.36 -12.68 11.22
N TYR A 17 2.35 -11.83 11.06
CA TYR A 17 0.96 -12.16 11.37
C TYR A 17 0.06 -12.30 10.14
N ASP A 18 0.62 -12.17 8.93
CA ASP A 18 -0.13 -12.19 7.66
C ASP A 18 -1.32 -11.21 7.69
N LEU A 19 -1.13 -10.05 8.33
CA LEU A 19 -2.17 -9.07 8.56
C LEU A 19 -2.16 -8.02 7.44
N PRO A 20 -3.05 -8.09 6.43
CA PRO A 20 -3.08 -7.10 5.37
C PRO A 20 -3.56 -5.73 5.84
N ILE A 21 -2.96 -4.67 5.29
CA ILE A 21 -3.19 -3.29 5.74
C ILE A 21 -3.59 -2.38 4.58
N GLY A 22 -4.75 -1.73 4.68
CA GLY A 22 -5.14 -0.59 3.85
C GLY A 22 -4.82 0.73 4.54
N PHE A 23 -4.34 1.74 3.81
CA PHE A 23 -4.04 3.05 4.37
C PHE A 23 -4.54 4.18 3.48
N GLU A 24 -5.35 5.07 4.02
CA GLU A 24 -5.78 6.31 3.37
C GLU A 24 -5.11 7.51 4.05
N GLN A 25 -4.34 8.32 3.31
CA GLN A 25 -3.64 9.47 3.88
C GLN A 25 -4.59 10.63 4.22
N SER A 26 -4.42 11.22 5.41
CA SER A 26 -5.08 12.47 5.79
C SER A 26 -4.50 13.68 5.05
N THR A 27 -5.36 14.62 4.68
CA THR A 27 -4.93 15.91 4.12
C THR A 27 -4.16 16.77 5.12
N LEU A 28 -4.26 16.47 6.42
CA LEU A 28 -3.54 17.21 7.48
C LEU A 28 -2.08 16.75 7.64
N ASP A 29 -1.72 15.59 7.07
CA ASP A 29 -0.41 14.96 7.25
C ASP A 29 0.42 14.91 5.96
N MET A 30 0.14 15.82 5.02
CA MET A 30 0.81 15.89 3.71
C MET A 30 2.19 16.56 3.73
N SER A 31 2.59 17.11 4.88
CA SER A 31 3.84 17.85 5.05
C SER A 31 5.05 16.95 5.26
N HIS A 32 4.85 15.69 5.68
CA HIS A 32 5.91 14.74 6.04
C HIS A 32 5.58 13.30 5.61
N ASP A 33 6.61 12.50 5.36
CA ASP A 33 6.49 11.09 4.92
C ASP A 33 6.36 10.10 6.09
N ASP A 34 5.98 10.57 7.29
CA ASP A 34 5.96 9.76 8.52
C ASP A 34 5.08 8.51 8.44
N TYR A 35 4.05 8.55 7.58
CA TYR A 35 3.11 7.45 7.38
C TYR A 35 3.36 6.63 6.10
N ALA A 36 4.53 6.79 5.49
CA ALA A 36 4.92 5.96 4.36
C ALA A 36 5.21 4.51 4.82
N PHE A 37 4.66 3.54 4.10
CA PHE A 37 5.00 2.13 4.28
C PHE A 37 5.12 1.40 2.94
N GLY A 38 5.66 0.18 2.99
CA GLY A 38 5.73 -0.70 1.82
C GLY A 38 4.49 -1.53 1.70
N VAL A 39 3.71 -1.28 0.65
CA VAL A 39 2.48 -2.03 0.36
C VAL A 39 2.74 -3.47 -0.07
N ASN A 40 3.97 -3.81 -0.45
CA ASN A 40 4.33 -5.18 -0.80
C ASN A 40 5.26 -5.76 0.26
N LEU A 41 4.95 -7.00 0.68
CA LEU A 41 5.81 -7.79 1.55
C LEU A 41 7.20 -7.95 0.93
N PRO A 42 8.29 -8.03 1.72
CA PRO A 42 9.62 -8.24 1.18
C PRO A 42 9.67 -9.56 0.40
N ALA A 43 10.03 -9.44 -0.87
CA ALA A 43 10.64 -10.54 -1.59
C ALA A 43 12.13 -10.54 -1.25
N ILE A 44 12.72 -11.72 -1.01
CA ILE A 44 14.17 -11.87 -1.05
C ILE A 44 14.60 -11.57 -2.49
N GLY A 45 15.29 -10.46 -2.72
CA GLY A 45 15.79 -10.12 -4.04
C GLY A 45 17.12 -10.82 -4.33
N THR A 46 17.18 -11.65 -5.35
CA THR A 46 18.46 -12.21 -5.82
C THR A 46 18.97 -11.41 -7.02
N LYS A 47 20.09 -10.70 -6.86
CA LYS A 47 20.80 -10.05 -7.97
C LYS A 47 21.86 -11.02 -8.50
N ARG A 48 21.70 -11.52 -9.73
CA ARG A 48 22.80 -12.23 -10.41
C ARG A 48 23.80 -11.21 -10.92
N ILE A 49 25.00 -11.20 -10.35
CA ILE A 49 26.13 -10.41 -10.85
C ILE A 49 26.95 -11.36 -11.72
N LYS A 50 27.08 -11.03 -13.01
CA LYS A 50 28.05 -11.73 -13.85
C LYS A 50 29.44 -11.24 -13.45
N SER A 51 30.18 -12.06 -12.72
CA SER A 51 31.61 -11.93 -12.53
C SER A 51 32.34 -12.58 -13.72
N ASP A 52 33.59 -12.18 -13.96
CA ASP A 52 34.40 -12.65 -15.10
C ASP A 52 34.68 -14.17 -15.07
N ASP A 53 34.49 -14.82 -13.92
CA ASP A 53 34.57 -16.26 -13.69
C ASP A 53 33.23 -17.02 -13.91
N GLY A 54 32.19 -16.32 -14.36
CA GLY A 54 30.98 -16.92 -14.93
C GLY A 54 29.81 -17.16 -13.98
N LYS A 55 29.94 -17.10 -12.65
CA LYS A 55 28.78 -17.22 -11.73
C LYS A 55 29.02 -16.61 -10.34
N THR A 56 28.40 -15.46 -10.06
CA THR A 56 28.10 -15.06 -8.67
C THR A 56 26.66 -14.54 -8.52
N GLY A 57 25.79 -15.33 -7.87
CA GLY A 57 24.47 -14.86 -7.44
C GLY A 57 24.58 -14.19 -6.07
N VAL A 58 24.32 -12.89 -5.96
CA VAL A 58 24.24 -12.20 -4.67
C VAL A 58 22.78 -12.11 -4.27
N THR A 59 22.41 -12.77 -3.17
CA THR A 59 21.12 -12.56 -2.53
C THR A 59 21.19 -11.28 -1.70
N VAL A 60 20.44 -10.27 -2.09
CA VAL A 60 20.30 -9.03 -1.33
C VAL A 60 19.01 -9.13 -0.52
N GLY A 61 19.13 -9.45 0.75
CA GLY A 61 18.08 -9.16 1.72
C GLY A 61 18.33 -7.78 2.28
N ALA A 62 17.69 -6.74 1.75
CA ALA A 62 17.71 -5.44 2.41
C ALA A 62 16.36 -5.19 3.10
N GLN A 63 16.43 -4.92 4.40
CA GLN A 63 15.29 -4.37 5.11
C GLN A 63 15.04 -2.95 4.58
N ARG A 64 13.81 -2.67 4.13
CA ARG A 64 13.42 -1.30 3.78
C ARG A 64 13.64 -0.43 5.01
N ARG A 65 14.53 0.56 4.90
CA ARG A 65 14.70 1.59 5.92
C ARG A 65 13.58 2.60 5.75
N PHE A 66 12.50 2.42 6.49
CA PHE A 66 11.49 3.46 6.64
C PHE A 66 12.11 4.63 7.40
N LYS A 67 11.87 5.85 6.92
CA LYS A 67 12.32 7.07 7.60
C LYS A 67 11.08 7.71 8.23
N ALA A 68 11.10 7.88 9.55
CA ALA A 68 10.20 8.80 10.24
C ALA A 68 11.00 10.06 10.55
N GLN A 69 10.44 11.21 10.20
CA GLN A 69 10.98 12.52 10.53
C GLN A 69 10.48 12.99 11.88
N ASN A 70 9.17 12.88 12.15
CA ASN A 70 8.57 13.45 13.35
C ASN A 70 7.75 12.45 14.18
N HIS A 71 7.23 11.38 13.56
CA HIS A 71 6.33 10.45 14.25
C HIS A 71 6.91 9.04 14.29
N LEU A 72 7.44 8.67 15.46
CA LEU A 72 7.76 7.29 15.79
C LEU A 72 6.64 6.70 16.65
N ILE A 73 6.35 5.42 16.41
CA ILE A 73 5.31 4.69 17.10
C ILE A 73 5.97 3.72 18.09
N THR A 74 5.50 3.72 19.33
CA THR A 74 5.94 2.82 20.38
C THR A 74 4.81 1.86 20.74
N VAL A 75 5.03 0.56 20.57
CA VAL A 75 4.08 -0.46 21.02
C VAL A 75 4.78 -1.38 22.02
N LYS A 76 4.26 -1.40 23.26
CA LYS A 76 4.72 -2.26 24.35
C LYS A 76 3.51 -3.02 24.87
N VAL A 77 3.39 -4.26 24.44
CA VAL A 77 2.30 -5.17 24.78
C VAL A 77 2.88 -6.54 25.08
N LYS A 78 2.19 -7.31 25.92
CA LYS A 78 2.51 -8.71 26.18
C LYS A 78 1.18 -9.46 26.24
N ASP A 79 1.03 -10.47 25.40
CA ASP A 79 -0.16 -11.33 25.34
C ASP A 79 -1.48 -10.55 25.18
N GLU A 80 -1.45 -9.43 24.43
CA GLU A 80 -2.62 -8.58 24.14
C GLU A 80 -3.30 -8.99 22.83
N PRO A 81 -4.63 -8.82 22.71
CA PRO A 81 -5.34 -9.05 21.46
C PRO A 81 -4.91 -8.04 20.38
N LEU A 82 -5.02 -8.44 19.10
CA LEU A 82 -4.58 -7.63 17.97
C LEU A 82 -5.28 -6.26 17.94
N GLU A 83 -6.57 -6.23 18.27
CA GLU A 83 -7.38 -5.02 18.36
C GLU A 83 -6.75 -4.00 19.32
N ARG A 84 -6.26 -4.47 20.47
CA ARG A 84 -5.57 -3.61 21.44
C ARG A 84 -4.24 -3.08 20.90
N VAL A 85 -3.52 -3.89 20.13
CA VAL A 85 -2.28 -3.47 19.44
C VAL A 85 -2.59 -2.36 18.43
N LEU A 86 -3.66 -2.52 17.63
CA LEU A 86 -4.10 -1.53 16.65
C LEU A 86 -4.55 -0.22 17.31
N ASP A 87 -5.30 -0.31 18.41
CA ASP A 87 -5.71 0.85 19.21
C ASP A 87 -4.49 1.64 19.71
N LEU A 88 -3.46 0.94 20.19
CA LEU A 88 -2.24 1.58 20.67
C LEU A 88 -1.44 2.24 19.54
N ILE A 89 -1.44 1.67 18.34
CA ILE A 89 -0.81 2.28 17.15
C ILE A 89 -1.56 3.55 16.78
N VAL A 90 -2.88 3.47 16.61
CA VAL A 90 -3.72 4.58 16.14
C VAL A 90 -3.85 5.70 17.18
N ALA A 91 -3.80 5.39 18.48
CA ALA A 91 -3.78 6.42 19.53
C ALA A 91 -2.56 7.36 19.43
N GLN A 92 -1.50 6.95 18.73
CA GLN A 92 -0.31 7.77 18.45
C GLN A 92 -0.40 8.51 17.10
N MET A 93 -1.51 8.34 16.37
CA MET A 93 -1.78 8.91 15.05
C MET A 93 -3.02 9.79 15.14
N ALA A 94 -2.84 11.04 15.60
CA ALA A 94 -3.93 11.93 16.04
C ALA A 94 -5.10 12.14 15.05
N ASN A 95 -4.87 11.90 13.76
CA ASN A 95 -5.85 12.12 12.70
C ASN A 95 -6.50 10.84 12.17
N TYR A 96 -6.20 9.67 12.73
CA TYR A 96 -6.59 8.38 12.16
C TYR A 96 -7.47 7.56 13.10
N GLU A 97 -8.22 6.65 12.48
CA GLU A 97 -8.90 5.54 13.12
C GLU A 97 -8.64 4.26 12.31
N TRP A 98 -9.07 3.11 12.83
CA TRP A 98 -8.97 1.84 12.11
C TRP A 98 -10.28 1.07 12.11
N ALA A 99 -10.50 0.27 11.07
CA ALA A 99 -11.58 -0.70 10.98
C ALA A 99 -11.14 -1.96 10.23
N MET A 100 -11.77 -3.09 10.53
CA MET A 100 -11.57 -4.35 9.81
C MET A 100 -12.63 -4.48 8.72
N ASN A 101 -12.25 -4.50 7.44
CA ASN A 101 -13.15 -4.74 6.31
C ASN A 101 -12.57 -5.81 5.40
N ASP A 102 -13.38 -6.81 5.02
CA ASP A 102 -12.95 -7.97 4.20
C ASP A 102 -11.74 -8.76 4.74
N GLY A 103 -11.45 -8.66 6.05
CA GLY A 103 -10.25 -9.23 6.65
C GLY A 103 -8.97 -8.42 6.37
N VAL A 104 -9.11 -7.13 6.06
CA VAL A 104 -8.03 -6.15 5.93
C VAL A 104 -8.19 -5.07 6.99
N VAL A 105 -7.10 -4.74 7.68
CA VAL A 105 -7.06 -3.62 8.61
C VAL A 105 -6.93 -2.34 7.80
N ASN A 106 -8.00 -1.56 7.76
CA ASN A 106 -8.03 -0.27 7.07
C ASN A 106 -7.78 0.83 8.08
N ILE A 107 -6.73 1.61 7.86
CA ILE A 107 -6.39 2.79 8.64
C ILE A 107 -6.71 4.01 7.78
N PHE A 108 -7.62 4.85 8.26
CA PHE A 108 -8.15 5.95 7.49
C PHE A 108 -8.33 7.19 8.37
N PRO A 109 -8.43 8.39 7.77
CA PRO A 109 -8.47 9.62 8.53
C PRO A 109 -9.79 9.77 9.29
N ALA A 110 -9.73 9.85 10.62
CA ALA A 110 -10.81 10.36 11.46
C ALA A 110 -10.96 11.89 11.32
N ARG A 111 -9.86 12.57 10.95
CA ARG A 111 -9.81 14.02 10.67
C ARG A 111 -9.02 14.29 9.40
N GLY A 112 -9.42 15.31 8.65
CA GLY A 112 -8.74 15.65 7.39
C GLY A 112 -8.95 14.60 6.29
N ARG A 113 -10.10 13.90 6.32
CA ARG A 113 -10.45 12.97 5.26
C ARG A 113 -10.86 13.72 4.00
N ASP A 114 -10.29 13.36 2.85
CA ASP A 114 -10.71 13.94 1.58
C ASP A 114 -12.01 13.26 1.11
N GLY A 115 -13.10 14.03 0.98
CA GLY A 115 -14.38 13.49 0.53
C GLY A 115 -14.31 12.80 -0.84
N ARG A 116 -13.33 13.14 -1.69
CA ARG A 116 -13.10 12.46 -2.97
C ARG A 116 -12.44 11.10 -2.77
N PHE A 117 -11.62 10.90 -1.73
CA PHE A 117 -11.05 9.58 -1.44
C PHE A 117 -12.15 8.61 -1.00
N GLN A 118 -13.05 9.04 -0.12
CA GLN A 118 -14.22 8.24 0.24
C GLN A 118 -15.05 7.88 -1.01
N LYS A 119 -15.39 8.86 -1.87
CA LYS A 119 -16.14 8.59 -3.12
C LYS A 119 -15.40 7.67 -4.09
N LEU A 120 -14.08 7.78 -4.18
CA LEU A 120 -13.25 6.89 -4.99
C LEU A 120 -13.33 5.46 -4.47
N LEU A 121 -13.18 5.27 -3.15
CA LEU A 121 -13.28 3.98 -2.49
C LEU A 121 -14.69 3.38 -2.62
N ASP A 122 -15.74 4.20 -2.61
CA ASP A 122 -17.13 3.77 -2.79
C ASP A 122 -17.53 3.52 -4.26
N THR A 123 -16.67 3.87 -5.22
CA THR A 123 -16.98 3.72 -6.64
C THR A 123 -17.20 2.24 -6.96
N ARG A 124 -18.38 1.90 -7.47
CA ARG A 124 -18.72 0.53 -7.88
C ARG A 124 -17.92 0.12 -9.11
N VAL A 125 -17.19 -0.98 -9.00
CA VAL A 125 -16.48 -1.67 -10.06
C VAL A 125 -17.30 -2.89 -10.47
N ARG A 126 -17.71 -2.93 -11.74
CA ARG A 126 -18.54 -4.03 -12.24
C ARG A 126 -17.76 -5.34 -12.32
N GLU A 127 -16.54 -5.25 -12.82
CA GLU A 127 -15.69 -6.40 -13.08
C GLU A 127 -14.22 -6.02 -13.03
N PHE A 128 -13.42 -6.89 -12.42
CA PHE A 128 -11.98 -6.83 -12.42
C PHE A 128 -11.42 -8.21 -12.67
N ARG A 129 -10.59 -8.34 -13.72
CA ARG A 129 -9.92 -9.58 -14.08
C ARG A 129 -8.44 -9.37 -14.25
N LEU A 130 -7.64 -10.24 -13.65
CA LEU A 130 -6.20 -10.30 -13.86
C LEU A 130 -5.75 -11.77 -13.93
N PRO A 131 -5.22 -12.24 -15.08
CA PRO A 131 -4.74 -13.61 -15.20
C PRO A 131 -3.60 -13.94 -14.23
N SER A 132 -3.48 -15.21 -13.86
CA SER A 132 -2.30 -15.71 -13.13
C SER A 132 -1.00 -15.50 -13.95
N GLY A 133 0.12 -15.40 -13.26
CA GLY A 133 1.45 -15.21 -13.85
C GLY A 133 1.78 -13.75 -14.19
N GLN A 134 0.80 -12.83 -14.12
CA GLN A 134 1.06 -11.39 -14.22
C GLN A 134 1.85 -10.90 -13.00
N PRO A 135 2.73 -9.89 -13.17
CA PRO A 135 3.47 -9.32 -12.05
C PRO A 135 2.54 -8.54 -11.11
N VAL A 136 2.85 -8.44 -9.82
CA VAL A 136 2.06 -7.69 -8.83
C VAL A 136 1.75 -6.26 -9.29
N ARG A 137 2.69 -5.54 -9.93
CA ARG A 137 2.44 -4.19 -10.47
C ARG A 137 1.27 -4.12 -11.46
N ALA A 138 0.95 -5.23 -12.13
CA ALA A 138 -0.16 -5.29 -13.07
C ALA A 138 -1.51 -5.11 -12.36
N ILE A 139 -1.60 -5.35 -11.05
CA ILE A 139 -2.81 -5.05 -10.25
C ILE A 139 -3.09 -3.55 -10.31
N THR A 140 -2.12 -2.73 -9.88
CA THR A 140 -2.27 -1.26 -9.91
C THR A 140 -2.53 -0.76 -11.33
N GLU A 141 -1.79 -1.25 -12.32
CA GLU A 141 -1.99 -0.88 -13.73
C GLU A 141 -3.39 -1.23 -14.24
N ALA A 142 -3.94 -2.38 -13.84
CA ALA A 142 -5.28 -2.80 -14.22
C ALA A 142 -6.36 -1.98 -13.50
N ILE A 143 -6.19 -1.72 -12.20
CA ILE A 143 -7.12 -0.91 -11.39
C ILE A 143 -7.27 0.49 -12.00
N ILE A 144 -6.16 1.15 -12.32
CA ILE A 144 -6.22 2.52 -12.86
C ILE A 144 -6.84 2.58 -14.25
N ARG A 145 -6.85 1.47 -14.99
CA ARG A 145 -7.46 1.36 -16.32
C ARG A 145 -8.95 1.03 -16.27
N LEU A 146 -9.51 0.77 -15.09
CA LEU A 146 -10.95 0.55 -14.94
C LEU A 146 -11.72 1.78 -15.43
N PRO A 147 -12.75 1.59 -16.28
CA PRO A 147 -13.52 2.70 -16.83
C PRO A 147 -14.22 3.52 -15.74
N GLU A 148 -14.64 2.88 -14.65
CA GLU A 148 -15.27 3.55 -13.52
C GLU A 148 -14.31 4.49 -12.79
N LEU A 149 -13.07 4.05 -12.57
CA LEU A 149 -12.02 4.89 -11.96
C LEU A 149 -11.58 6.00 -12.92
N GLN A 150 -11.39 5.71 -14.21
CA GLN A 150 -11.05 6.73 -15.22
C GLN A 150 -12.10 7.83 -15.31
N ARG A 151 -13.39 7.46 -15.28
CA ARG A 151 -14.48 8.42 -15.22
C ARG A 151 -14.42 9.23 -13.93
N PHE A 152 -14.28 8.58 -12.78
CA PHE A 152 -14.19 9.25 -11.48
C PHE A 152 -13.05 10.28 -11.45
N LEU A 153 -11.85 9.89 -11.88
CA LEU A 153 -10.67 10.76 -11.91
C LEU A 153 -10.93 12.02 -12.74
N ARG A 154 -11.49 11.86 -13.95
CA ARG A 154 -11.84 12.97 -14.84
C ARG A 154 -12.91 13.89 -14.25
N GLU A 155 -13.97 13.33 -13.67
CA GLU A 155 -15.07 14.11 -13.06
C GLU A 155 -14.61 14.92 -11.83
N ASN A 156 -13.55 14.48 -11.16
CA ASN A 156 -13.02 15.13 -9.96
C ASN A 156 -11.71 15.92 -10.23
N ASN A 157 -11.30 16.07 -11.49
CA ASN A 157 -10.04 16.71 -11.90
C ASN A 157 -8.82 16.17 -11.14
N LEU A 158 -8.77 14.85 -10.96
CA LEU A 158 -7.69 14.13 -10.30
C LEU A 158 -6.84 13.42 -11.34
N PHE A 159 -5.52 13.46 -11.15
CA PHE A 159 -4.56 12.79 -11.99
C PHE A 159 -3.94 11.63 -11.24
N PHE A 160 -3.86 10.46 -11.88
CA PHE A 160 -3.12 9.36 -11.31
C PHE A 160 -1.65 9.49 -11.66
N THR A 161 -0.77 9.60 -10.66
CA THR A 161 0.63 9.36 -10.95
C THR A 161 0.85 7.87 -11.10
N GLY A 162 1.20 7.45 -12.31
CA GLY A 162 1.55 6.08 -12.65
C GLY A 162 2.49 5.41 -11.63
N PHE A 163 2.51 4.08 -11.70
CA PHE A 163 3.40 3.20 -10.95
C PHE A 163 4.82 3.78 -10.85
N ARG A 164 5.40 3.77 -9.64
CA ARG A 164 6.81 4.12 -9.44
C ARG A 164 7.65 2.85 -9.57
N PRO A 165 8.31 2.59 -10.72
CA PRO A 165 9.43 1.68 -10.73
C PRO A 165 10.51 2.30 -9.84
N GLY A 166 10.66 1.77 -8.63
CA GLY A 166 11.90 2.01 -7.88
C GLY A 166 13.05 1.41 -8.69
N LEU A 167 14.15 2.15 -8.83
CA LEU A 167 15.43 1.59 -9.31
C LEU A 167 16.05 0.61 -8.31
N ASP A 168 15.48 0.54 -7.10
CA ASP A 168 15.86 -0.42 -6.08
C ASP A 168 15.48 -1.84 -6.51
N ILE A 169 16.48 -2.71 -6.56
CA ILE A 169 16.38 -4.12 -6.93
C ILE A 169 15.32 -4.85 -6.09
N LEU A 170 15.18 -4.48 -4.81
CA LEU A 170 14.17 -5.07 -3.95
C LEU A 170 12.76 -4.66 -4.35
N VAL A 171 12.56 -3.38 -4.62
CA VAL A 171 11.27 -2.86 -5.07
C VAL A 171 10.89 -3.55 -6.38
N LYS A 172 11.83 -3.65 -7.32
CA LYS A 172 11.63 -4.41 -8.55
C LYS A 172 11.25 -5.87 -8.27
N ALA A 173 11.97 -6.58 -7.40
CA ALA A 173 11.68 -7.97 -7.06
C ALA A 173 10.29 -8.15 -6.42
N GLN A 174 9.83 -7.20 -5.61
CA GLN A 174 8.49 -7.22 -5.02
C GLN A 174 7.38 -7.08 -6.06
N TYR A 175 7.53 -6.12 -6.97
CA TYR A 175 6.53 -5.82 -8.00
C TYR A 175 6.54 -6.79 -9.18
N ASP A 176 7.69 -7.42 -9.47
CA ASP A 176 7.85 -8.41 -10.54
C ASP A 176 7.45 -9.83 -10.11
N ARG A 177 7.11 -10.05 -8.84
CA ARG A 177 6.62 -11.36 -8.37
C ARG A 177 5.33 -11.73 -9.11
N PRO A 178 5.21 -12.96 -9.63
CA PRO A 178 3.99 -13.39 -10.30
C PRO A 178 2.86 -13.57 -9.29
N ILE A 179 1.63 -13.25 -9.72
CA ILE A 179 0.42 -13.58 -9.00
C ILE A 179 0.08 -15.04 -9.30
N GLU A 180 0.00 -15.88 -8.27
CA GLU A 180 -0.15 -17.33 -8.44
C GLU A 180 -1.57 -17.73 -8.83
N THR A 181 -2.58 -16.99 -8.37
CA THR A 181 -4.00 -17.27 -8.58
C THR A 181 -4.61 -16.18 -9.46
N PRO A 182 -5.44 -16.52 -10.48
CA PRO A 182 -6.16 -15.50 -11.23
C PRO A 182 -7.05 -14.67 -10.29
N ILE A 183 -7.16 -13.37 -10.53
CA ILE A 183 -8.05 -12.48 -9.81
C ILE A 183 -9.29 -12.28 -10.67
N GLU A 184 -10.44 -12.75 -10.20
CA GLU A 184 -11.73 -12.59 -10.85
C GLU A 184 -12.72 -12.07 -9.82
N LEU A 185 -13.03 -10.78 -9.89
CA LEU A 185 -13.88 -10.09 -8.93
C LEU A 185 -14.94 -9.29 -9.66
N SER A 186 -16.14 -9.22 -9.10
CA SER A 186 -17.27 -8.50 -9.69
C SER A 186 -18.17 -7.90 -8.62
N ASP A 187 -18.92 -6.88 -9.03
CA ASP A 187 -19.89 -6.14 -8.21
C ASP A 187 -19.39 -5.77 -6.80
N LEU A 188 -18.33 -4.96 -6.76
CA LEU A 188 -17.71 -4.51 -5.53
C LEU A 188 -17.38 -3.02 -5.59
N THR A 189 -17.09 -2.40 -4.46
CA THR A 189 -16.55 -1.04 -4.40
C THR A 189 -15.04 -1.05 -4.66
N SER A 190 -14.44 0.08 -5.09
CA SER A 190 -12.98 0.17 -5.22
C SER A 190 -12.26 -0.17 -3.91
N GLY A 191 -12.82 0.17 -2.75
CA GLY A 191 -12.25 -0.20 -1.45
C GLY A 191 -12.21 -1.71 -1.23
N GLU A 192 -13.32 -2.40 -1.56
CA GLU A 192 -13.38 -3.87 -1.53
C GLU A 192 -12.41 -4.49 -2.56
N LEU A 193 -12.24 -3.87 -3.73
CA LEU A 193 -11.26 -4.30 -4.75
C LEU A 193 -9.84 -4.27 -4.17
N LEU A 194 -9.47 -3.14 -3.55
CA LEU A 194 -8.16 -2.94 -2.94
C LEU A 194 -7.91 -3.94 -1.80
N ASN A 195 -8.93 -4.20 -0.97
CA ASN A 195 -8.83 -5.19 0.11
C ASN A 195 -8.64 -6.61 -0.42
N ARG A 196 -9.48 -7.05 -1.38
CA ARG A 196 -9.42 -8.41 -1.93
C ARG A 196 -8.15 -8.65 -2.73
N THR A 197 -7.72 -7.70 -3.56
CA THR A 197 -6.44 -7.80 -4.29
C THR A 197 -5.25 -7.83 -3.32
N THR A 198 -5.31 -7.07 -2.23
CA THR A 198 -4.30 -7.07 -1.18
C THR A 198 -4.18 -8.41 -0.48
N LYS A 199 -5.28 -9.10 -0.21
CA LYS A 199 -5.26 -10.46 0.34
C LYS A 199 -4.62 -11.46 -0.62
N ILE A 200 -4.95 -11.38 -1.91
CA ILE A 200 -4.40 -12.28 -2.93
C ILE A 200 -2.90 -12.07 -3.09
N LYS A 201 -2.44 -10.82 -3.19
CA LYS A 201 -1.00 -10.54 -3.34
C LYS A 201 -0.24 -10.65 -2.02
N ARG A 202 -0.88 -10.56 -0.85
CA ARG A 202 -0.25 -10.48 0.48
C ARG A 202 0.60 -9.21 0.67
N GLY A 203 0.08 -8.28 1.46
CA GLY A 203 0.72 -6.99 1.76
C GLY A 203 -0.31 -5.97 2.20
N GLY A 204 -0.22 -4.77 1.68
CA GLY A 204 -1.16 -3.69 1.92
C GLY A 204 -1.54 -2.94 0.65
N TRP A 205 -2.31 -1.87 0.81
CA TRP A 205 -2.52 -0.86 -0.21
C TRP A 205 -2.45 0.53 0.43
N ILE A 206 -2.08 1.54 -0.34
CA ILE A 206 -2.08 2.95 0.11
C ILE A 206 -2.76 3.85 -0.91
N LEU A 207 -3.64 4.74 -0.44
CA LEU A 207 -4.23 5.83 -1.18
C LEU A 207 -3.73 7.15 -0.59
N ARG A 208 -3.09 7.98 -1.40
CA ARG A 208 -2.50 9.25 -0.93
C ARG A 208 -2.51 10.32 -2.00
N LYS A 209 -2.35 11.56 -1.56
CA LYS A 209 -2.04 12.67 -2.48
C LYS A 209 -0.57 12.65 -2.84
N LYS A 210 -0.24 13.12 -4.03
CA LYS A 210 1.14 13.30 -4.47
C LYS A 210 1.32 14.73 -4.95
N ARG A 211 2.46 15.32 -4.56
CA ARG A 211 2.83 16.64 -5.07
C ARG A 211 3.07 16.55 -6.57
N SER A 212 2.34 17.37 -7.32
CA SER A 212 2.55 17.56 -8.76
C SER A 212 3.54 18.70 -8.98
N PRO A 213 4.42 18.63 -9.99
CA PRO A 213 5.17 19.79 -10.48
C PRO A 213 4.24 20.89 -11.01
N ASN A 214 3.07 20.52 -11.52
CA ASN A 214 2.05 21.45 -11.97
C ASN A 214 1.08 21.75 -10.81
N PRO A 215 1.09 22.96 -10.22
CA PRO A 215 0.22 23.29 -9.09
C PRO A 215 -1.28 23.32 -9.47
N ALA A 216 -1.61 23.38 -10.77
CA ALA A 216 -2.99 23.31 -11.24
C ALA A 216 -3.55 21.88 -11.28
N GLU A 217 -2.69 20.86 -11.11
CA GLU A 217 -3.08 19.46 -11.14
C GLU A 217 -2.95 18.83 -9.75
N GLU A 218 -4.03 18.22 -9.30
CA GLU A 218 -4.00 17.43 -8.09
C GLU A 218 -3.77 15.97 -8.43
N HIS A 219 -2.64 15.42 -7.95
CA HIS A 219 -2.25 14.06 -8.24
C HIS A 219 -2.56 13.15 -7.05
N ILE A 220 -3.05 11.95 -7.35
CA ILE A 220 -3.27 10.88 -6.38
C ILE A 220 -2.41 9.67 -6.77
N ASP A 221 -2.13 8.85 -5.77
CA ASP A 221 -1.33 7.64 -5.88
C ASP A 221 -2.09 6.52 -5.16
N ILE A 222 -2.35 5.44 -5.89
CA ILE A 222 -2.87 4.17 -5.37
C ILE A 222 -1.77 3.16 -5.62
N ASP A 223 -1.23 2.60 -4.56
CA ASP A 223 -0.20 1.58 -4.65
C ASP A 223 -0.71 0.32 -3.94
N VAL A 224 -0.67 -0.79 -4.66
CA VAL A 224 -1.17 -2.11 -4.27
C VAL A 224 0.02 -3.04 -4.40
#